data_AF-A0AAV2RLH2-F1
#
_entry.id   AF-A0AAV2RLH2-F1
#
_cell.length_a   1.000
_cell.length_b   1.000
_cell.length_c   1.000
_cell.angle_alpha   90.00
_cell.angle_beta   90.00
_cell.angle_gamma   90.00
#
_symmetry.space_group_name_H-M   'P 1'
#
loop_
_entity.id
_entity.type
_entity.pdbx_description
1 polymer ?
#
loop_
_entity_poly.entity_id
_entity_poly.type
_entity_poly.pdbx_seq_one_letter_code
_entity_poly.pdbx_strand_id
1 'polypeptide(L)'
;KLDIEGSELDVILDVAYNYPKLFKKVKQLIMEIHSIENLYWHTGNSVSTTIADYWKMLQILECQGFHIMYSIKLTQWGNLFSYKDKTNGKTRSCCFETSWIKA
;
A
#
# COMPACT_ATOMS: atom_id res chain seq x y z
N LYS A 1 -4.42 -3.79 11.37
CA LYS A 1 -5.25 -3.05 10.39
C LYS A 1 -4.79 -1.61 10.43
N LEU A 2 -4.51 -1.02 9.27
CA LEU A 2 -4.15 0.37 9.07
C LEU A 2 -5.18 0.95 8.12
N ASP A 3 -5.80 2.04 8.55
CA ASP A 3 -6.85 2.75 7.84
C ASP A 3 -6.68 4.21 8.30
N ILE A 4 -5.89 4.94 7.53
CA ILE A 4 -5.42 6.29 7.88
C ILE A 4 -5.50 7.11 6.62
N GLU A 5 -6.69 7.65 6.37
CA GLU A 5 -7.05 8.54 5.27
C GLU A 5 -5.85 9.26 4.64
N GLY A 6 -5.25 8.62 3.63
CA GLY A 6 -4.20 9.19 2.78
C GLY A 6 -2.79 9.23 3.30
N SER A 7 -2.51 8.57 4.42
CA SER A 7 -1.18 8.48 5.02
C SER A 7 -0.71 7.05 5.22
N GLU A 8 -1.40 6.04 4.66
CA GLU A 8 -1.03 4.64 4.91
C GLU A 8 0.35 4.29 4.36
N LEU A 9 0.68 4.74 3.16
CA LEU A 9 2.01 4.52 2.58
C LEU A 9 3.09 5.27 3.37
N ASP A 10 2.82 6.52 3.76
CA ASP A 10 3.77 7.33 4.54
C ASP A 10 4.08 6.66 5.87
N VAL A 11 3.08 6.17 6.58
CA VAL A 11 3.26 5.42 7.83
C VAL A 11 4.07 4.14 7.62
N ILE A 12 3.78 3.37 6.57
CA ILE A 12 4.53 2.13 6.30
C ILE A 12 5.98 2.42 5.92
N LEU A 13 6.22 3.42 5.09
CA LEU A 13 7.55 3.84 4.69
C LEU A 13 8.33 4.39 5.91
N ASP A 14 7.72 5.21 6.75
CA ASP A 14 8.34 5.72 7.97
C ASP A 14 8.69 4.60 8.94
N VAL A 15 7.78 3.64 9.14
CA VAL A 15 8.08 2.45 9.96
C VAL A 15 9.22 1.65 9.33
N ALA A 16 9.28 1.53 8.01
CA ALA A 16 10.34 0.82 7.32
C ALA A 16 11.71 1.47 7.47
N TYR A 17 11.78 2.79 7.33
CA TYR A 17 13.04 3.51 7.38
C TYR A 17 13.52 3.73 8.82
N ASN A 18 12.61 4.03 9.75
CA ASN A 18 12.97 4.41 11.11
C ASN A 18 12.92 3.24 12.11
N TYR A 19 12.03 2.26 11.89
CA TYR A 19 11.79 1.15 12.82
C TYR A 19 11.70 -0.23 12.13
N PRO A 20 12.66 -0.61 11.27
CA PRO A 20 12.56 -1.85 10.47
C PRO A 20 12.43 -3.13 11.30
N LYS A 21 12.91 -3.11 12.55
CA LYS A 21 12.79 -4.25 13.49
C LYS A 21 11.33 -4.55 13.85
N LEU A 22 10.42 -3.58 13.72
CA LEU A 22 9.00 -3.77 14.04
C LEU A 22 8.38 -4.83 13.12
N PHE A 23 8.73 -4.83 11.83
CA PHE A 23 8.25 -5.82 10.87
C PHE A 23 8.63 -7.26 11.22
N LYS A 24 9.66 -7.49 12.05
CA LYS A 24 9.99 -8.84 12.54
C LYS A 24 8.94 -9.38 13.51
N LYS A 25 8.18 -8.51 14.17
CA LYS A 25 7.15 -8.87 15.15
C LYS A 25 5.75 -8.88 14.56
N VAL A 26 5.57 -8.30 13.38
CA VAL A 26 4.27 -8.22 12.71
C VAL A 26 4.05 -9.48 11.87
N LYS A 27 2.96 -10.19 12.14
CA LYS A 27 2.55 -11.41 11.41
C LYS A 27 1.58 -11.13 10.27
N GLN A 28 0.79 -10.08 10.39
CA GLN A 28 -0.23 -9.71 9.42
C GLN A 28 -0.37 -8.19 9.35
N LEU A 29 -0.55 -7.67 8.14
CA LEU A 29 -0.91 -6.27 7.88
C LEU A 29 -2.16 -6.26 7.02
N ILE A 30 -3.13 -5.44 7.38
CA ILE A 30 -4.32 -5.17 6.56
C ILE A 30 -4.31 -3.66 6.36
N MET A 31 -4.34 -3.21 5.11
CA MET A 31 -4.21 -1.81 4.74
C MET A 31 -5.29 -1.44 3.74
N GLU A 32 -6.03 -0.39 4.05
CA GLU A 32 -6.79 0.37 3.06
C GLU A 32 -5.88 1.45 2.49
N ILE A 33 -5.71 1.51 1.17
CA ILE A 33 -4.84 2.46 0.49
C ILE A 33 -5.75 3.43 -0.26
N HIS A 34 -5.83 4.64 0.27
CA HIS A 34 -6.59 5.71 -0.35
C HIS A 34 -5.82 6.31 -1.54
N SER A 35 -6.52 6.54 -2.66
CA SER A 35 -5.90 7.18 -3.83
C SER A 35 -5.86 8.70 -3.69
N ILE A 36 -4.90 9.35 -4.36
CA ILE A 36 -4.74 10.81 -4.37
C ILE A 36 -6.05 11.53 -4.74
N GLU A 37 -6.76 11.06 -5.77
CA GLU A 37 -8.04 11.65 -6.18
C GLU A 37 -9.14 11.49 -5.13
N ASN A 38 -9.16 10.37 -4.41
CA ASN A 38 -10.14 10.13 -3.34
C ASN A 38 -9.94 11.14 -2.20
N LEU A 39 -8.70 11.34 -1.80
CA LEU A 39 -8.36 12.29 -0.74
C LEU A 39 -8.49 13.75 -1.17
N TYR A 40 -8.17 14.07 -2.41
CA TYR A 40 -8.36 15.43 -2.92
C TYR A 40 -9.84 15.82 -2.90
N TRP A 41 -10.73 14.87 -3.24
CA TRP A 41 -12.18 15.06 -3.19
C TRP A 41 -12.72 15.21 -1.75
N HIS A 42 -12.20 14.43 -0.79
CA HIS A 42 -12.71 14.42 0.59
C HIS A 42 -12.06 15.43 1.53
N THR A 43 -10.80 15.82 1.29
CA THR A 43 -10.01 16.61 2.24
C THR A 43 -9.54 17.96 1.70
N GLY A 44 -9.60 18.18 0.38
CA GLY A 44 -9.09 19.40 -0.27
C GLY A 44 -7.58 19.59 -0.18
N ASN A 45 -6.84 18.60 0.35
CA ASN A 45 -5.39 18.63 0.51
C ASN A 45 -4.71 17.81 -0.60
N SER A 46 -3.61 18.35 -1.14
CA SER A 46 -2.72 17.59 -2.03
C SER A 46 -2.04 16.48 -1.24
N VAL A 47 -2.23 15.23 -1.66
CA VAL A 47 -1.58 14.09 -1.03
C VAL A 47 -0.11 14.00 -1.49
N SER A 48 0.79 13.71 -0.55
CA SER A 48 2.23 13.49 -0.77
C SER A 48 2.57 12.21 -1.52
N THR A 49 1.67 11.22 -1.50
CA THR A 49 1.98 9.84 -1.88
C THR A 49 1.89 9.61 -3.38
N THR A 50 2.94 9.00 -3.94
CA THR A 50 3.04 8.73 -5.38
C THR A 50 2.95 7.24 -5.70
N ILE A 51 2.76 6.91 -6.99
CA ILE A 51 2.87 5.52 -7.47
C ILE A 51 4.22 4.89 -7.12
N ALA A 52 5.30 5.69 -7.11
CA ALA A 52 6.62 5.21 -6.76
C ALA A 52 6.66 4.78 -5.28
N ASP A 53 5.94 5.46 -4.40
CA ASP A 53 5.87 5.13 -2.98
C ASP A 53 5.10 3.83 -2.73
N TYR A 54 4.04 3.58 -3.50
CA TYR A 54 3.36 2.29 -3.51
C TYR A 54 4.31 1.14 -3.93
N TRP A 55 5.10 1.32 -4.99
CA TRP A 55 6.07 0.32 -5.42
C TRP A 55 7.19 0.09 -4.40
N LYS A 56 7.69 1.17 -3.78
CA LYS A 56 8.67 1.07 -2.68
C LYS A 56 8.08 0.27 -1.52
N MET A 57 6.87 0.59 -1.09
CA MET A 57 6.17 -0.12 -0.01
C MET A 57 6.02 -1.61 -0.35
N LEU A 58 5.54 -1.96 -1.55
CA LEU A 58 5.45 -3.35 -2.02
C LEU A 58 6.79 -4.08 -1.88
N GLN A 59 7.88 -3.50 -2.42
CA GLN A 59 9.20 -4.11 -2.37
C GLN A 59 9.72 -4.29 -0.94
N ILE A 60 9.54 -3.28 -0.08
CA ILE A 60 9.92 -3.34 1.33
C ILE A 60 9.19 -4.47 2.04
N LEU A 61 7.86 -4.56 1.89
CA LEU A 61 7.05 -5.59 2.53
C LEU A 61 7.46 -6.99 2.05
N GLU A 62 7.65 -7.18 0.74
CA GLU A 62 8.16 -8.44 0.18
C GLU A 62 9.54 -8.80 0.77
N CYS A 63 10.47 -7.86 0.85
CA CYS A 63 11.79 -8.07 1.47
C CYS A 63 11.70 -8.41 2.95
N GLN A 64 10.65 -7.97 3.65
CA GLN A 64 10.37 -8.33 5.03
C GLN A 64 9.65 -9.67 5.18
N GLY A 65 9.41 -10.40 4.08
CA GLY A 65 8.74 -11.70 4.06
C GLY A 65 7.22 -11.64 4.04
N PHE A 66 6.63 -10.47 3.76
CA PHE A 66 5.20 -10.36 3.59
C PHE A 66 4.78 -10.75 2.17
N HIS A 67 3.63 -11.42 2.10
CA HIS A 67 2.98 -11.80 0.86
C HIS A 67 1.52 -11.34 0.88
N ILE A 68 1.04 -10.83 -0.25
CA ILE A 68 -0.37 -10.46 -0.41
C ILE A 68 -1.20 -11.75 -0.37
N MET A 69 -2.05 -11.87 0.64
CA MET A 69 -3.05 -12.94 0.76
C MET A 69 -4.34 -12.58 0.07
N TYR A 70 -4.74 -11.30 0.17
CA TYR A 70 -5.99 -10.80 -0.37
C TYR A 70 -5.81 -9.36 -0.83
N SER A 71 -6.50 -9.03 -1.91
CA SER A 71 -6.38 -7.75 -2.59
C SER A 71 -7.71 -7.48 -3.27
N ILE A 72 -8.40 -6.41 -2.88
CA ILE A 72 -9.65 -6.01 -3.52
C ILE A 72 -9.61 -4.55 -3.94
N LYS A 73 -10.24 -4.30 -5.07
CA LYS A 73 -10.53 -2.96 -5.54
C LYS A 73 -11.91 -2.55 -5.03
N LEU A 74 -11.97 -1.50 -4.23
CA LEU A 74 -13.23 -0.93 -3.77
C LEU A 74 -13.89 -0.19 -4.95
N THR A 75 -15.00 -0.74 -5.44
CA THR A 75 -15.68 -0.31 -6.68
C THR A 75 -16.29 1.08 -6.59
N GLN A 76 -16.58 1.57 -5.38
CA GLN A 76 -17.10 2.90 -5.11
C GLN A 76 -16.10 4.03 -5.41
N TRP A 77 -14.82 3.71 -5.60
CA TRP A 77 -13.74 4.68 -5.81
C TRP A 77 -13.11 4.63 -7.21
N GLY A 78 -13.83 4.04 -8.18
CA GLY A 78 -13.48 4.12 -9.60
C GLY A 78 -12.17 3.42 -10.01
N ASN A 79 -11.86 3.48 -11.31
CA ASN A 79 -10.67 2.85 -11.92
C ASN A 79 -9.34 3.54 -11.57
N LEU A 80 -9.29 4.34 -10.52
CA LEU A 80 -8.34 5.44 -10.36
C LEU A 80 -6.92 4.95 -10.02
N PHE A 81 -6.80 3.81 -9.33
CA PHE A 81 -5.52 3.14 -9.08
C PHE A 81 -5.64 1.67 -9.57
N SER A 82 -5.38 1.43 -10.86
CA SER A 82 -5.22 0.06 -11.42
C SER A 82 -3.89 -0.01 -12.14
N TYR A 83 -2.78 -0.17 -11.40
CA TYR A 83 -1.47 -0.28 -12.06
C TYR A 83 -1.22 -1.71 -12.47
N LYS A 84 -0.57 -1.87 -13.62
CA LYS A 84 0.05 -3.11 -14.03
C LYS A 84 1.51 -2.81 -14.28
N ASP A 85 2.37 -3.24 -13.37
CA ASP A 85 3.81 -3.25 -13.64
C ASP A 85 4.18 -4.60 -14.24
N LYS A 86 5.02 -4.56 -15.27
CA LYS A 86 5.63 -5.73 -15.92
C LYS A 86 7.14 -5.68 -15.78
N THR A 87 7.63 -5.50 -14.56
CA THR A 87 9.07 -5.60 -14.29
C THR A 87 9.46 -7.08 -14.13
N ASN A 88 10.54 -7.50 -14.77
CA ASN A 88 11.09 -8.87 -14.71
C ASN A 88 10.10 -9.98 -15.14
N GLY A 89 9.22 -9.70 -16.10
CA GLY A 89 8.24 -10.67 -16.60
C GLY A 89 7.11 -11.01 -15.63
N LYS A 90 7.06 -10.40 -14.44
CA LYS A 90 5.99 -10.57 -13.46
C LYS A 90 4.98 -9.45 -13.63
N THR A 91 3.70 -9.79 -13.83
CA THR A 91 2.63 -8.79 -13.81
C THR A 91 2.22 -8.54 -12.37
N ARG A 92 2.37 -7.29 -11.90
CA ARG A 92 1.95 -6.85 -10.56
C ARG A 92 0.80 -5.88 -10.67
N SER A 93 -0.24 -6.05 -9.86
CA SER A 93 -1.40 -5.13 -9.84
C SER A 93 -1.74 -4.59 -8.45
N CYS A 94 -2.16 -3.33 -8.37
CA CYS A 94 -2.53 -2.68 -7.10
C CYS A 94 -4.03 -2.79 -6.77
N CYS A 95 -4.40 -2.42 -5.54
CA CYS A 95 -5.74 -2.54 -4.94
C CYS A 95 -6.00 -1.45 -3.89
N PHE A 96 -7.25 -1.30 -3.47
CA PHE A 96 -7.67 -0.34 -2.43
C PHE A 96 -7.67 -0.96 -1.04
N GLU A 97 -7.92 -2.25 -0.91
CA GLU A 97 -7.72 -2.95 0.36
C GLU A 97 -6.82 -4.17 0.12
N THR A 98 -5.79 -4.30 0.95
CA THR A 98 -4.80 -5.36 0.85
C THR A 98 -4.56 -6.01 2.21
N SER A 99 -4.54 -7.33 2.24
CA SER A 99 -4.12 -8.11 3.40
C SER A 99 -2.83 -8.86 3.07
N TRP A 100 -1.89 -8.76 3.99
CA TRP A 100 -0.54 -9.28 3.88
C TRP A 100 -0.27 -10.22 5.05
N ILE A 101 0.32 -11.36 4.78
CA ILE A 101 0.80 -12.29 5.81
C ILE A 101 2.30 -12.46 5.70
N LYS A 102 2.96 -12.58 6.84
CA LYS A 102 4.38 -12.91 6.92
C LYS A 102 4.53 -14.42 7.10
N ALA A 103 5.18 -15.07 6.12
CA ALA A 103 5.51 -16.49 6.17
C ALA A 103 6.82 -16.74 6.93
#